data_AF-A0A9D6TLL9-F1
#
_entry.id   AF-A0A9D6TLL9-F1
#
_cell.length_a   1.000
_cell.length_b   1.000
_cell.length_c   1.000
_cell.angle_alpha   90.00
_cell.angle_beta   90.00
_cell.angle_gamma   90.00
#
_symmetry.space_group_name_H-M   'P 1'
#
loop_
_entity.id
_entity.type
_entity.pdbx_description
1 polymer ?
#
loop_
_entity_poly.entity_id
_entity_poly.type
_entity_poly.pdbx_seq_one_letter_code
_entity_poly.pdbx_strand_id
1 'polypeptide(L)'
;MLAERRRWLESDPGRYALLEPEGEPLLLEFLEMAADWHAIDAAGGAARSLTVRAAGALFEPDLLFLSPDETGEFRLRGGALCFPTGWALEEKIGHSLDFIHGAVPGLNVALASPIRQFLERMKPGVAFLRENWGLAGTDEFNLHPSRGIPPPAPPVDLLKTWLRVEHQALLSLKSGRGVVFGIRVALHRLDGLAGSAAGAGLRRALASMPPELVTYKRIEGVREAVINRLG
;
A
#
# COMPACT_ATOMS: atom_id res chain seq x y z
N MET A 1 -4.84 -11.19 -10.06
CA MET A 1 -3.98 -10.55 -9.05
C MET A 1 -2.96 -11.53 -8.46
N LEU A 2 -3.38 -12.63 -7.82
CA LEU A 2 -2.44 -13.58 -7.18
C LEU A 2 -1.37 -14.18 -8.11
N ALA A 3 -1.73 -14.54 -9.35
CA ALA A 3 -0.76 -15.06 -10.32
C ALA A 3 0.35 -14.02 -10.64
N GLU A 4 -0.03 -12.76 -10.77
CA GLU A 4 0.89 -11.65 -11.02
C GLU A 4 1.80 -11.39 -9.80
N ARG A 5 1.27 -11.51 -8.57
CA ARG A 5 2.07 -11.45 -7.34
C ARG A 5 3.15 -12.53 -7.32
N ARG A 6 2.76 -13.79 -7.60
CA ARG A 6 3.68 -14.93 -7.63
C ARG A 6 4.81 -14.71 -8.64
N ARG A 7 4.47 -14.21 -9.84
CA ARG A 7 5.45 -13.86 -10.86
C ARG A 7 6.50 -12.88 -10.34
N TRP A 8 6.09 -11.81 -9.66
CA TRP A 8 7.05 -10.84 -9.10
C TRP A 8 7.89 -11.44 -7.97
N LEU A 9 7.25 -12.14 -7.04
CA LEU A 9 7.91 -12.82 -5.92
C LEU A 9 8.89 -13.92 -6.36
N GLU A 10 8.71 -14.50 -7.54
CA GLU A 10 9.63 -15.46 -8.16
C GLU A 10 10.76 -14.76 -8.92
N SER A 11 10.45 -13.66 -9.61
CA SER A 11 11.43 -12.95 -10.44
C SER A 11 12.55 -12.29 -9.64
N ASP A 12 12.23 -11.70 -8.48
CA ASP A 12 13.19 -10.97 -7.65
C ASP A 12 12.73 -10.98 -6.18
N PRO A 13 12.92 -12.11 -5.46
CA PRO A 13 12.49 -12.21 -4.07
C PRO A 13 13.08 -11.12 -3.18
N GLY A 14 14.34 -10.74 -3.42
CA GLY A 14 15.06 -9.74 -2.62
C GLY A 14 14.50 -8.32 -2.77
N ARG A 15 13.74 -8.05 -3.83
CA ARG A 15 13.02 -6.78 -4.00
C ARG A 15 11.63 -6.81 -3.38
N TYR A 16 10.91 -7.92 -3.57
CA TYR A 16 9.47 -7.95 -3.28
C TYR A 16 9.10 -8.65 -1.97
N ALA A 17 10.04 -9.34 -1.31
CA ALA A 17 9.80 -10.10 -0.09
C ALA A 17 11.03 -10.08 0.83
N LEU A 18 11.08 -9.08 1.71
CA LEU A 18 12.15 -8.88 2.70
C LEU A 18 11.57 -8.89 4.10
N LEU A 19 12.25 -9.48 5.07
CA LEU A 19 11.83 -9.44 6.48
C LEU A 19 13.07 -9.39 7.37
N GLU A 20 13.10 -8.43 8.29
CA GLU A 20 14.09 -8.39 9.38
C GLU A 20 13.77 -9.48 10.42
N PRO A 21 14.76 -9.97 11.20
CA PRO A 21 14.52 -10.91 12.28
C PRO A 21 13.41 -10.46 13.25
N GLU A 22 13.35 -9.16 13.55
CA GLU A 22 12.33 -8.54 14.41
C GLU A 22 10.91 -8.60 13.81
N GLY A 23 10.79 -8.86 12.50
CA GLY A 23 9.52 -9.04 11.80
C GLY A 23 8.99 -10.47 11.82
N GLU A 24 9.82 -11.48 12.11
CA GLU A 24 9.41 -12.89 12.12
C GLU A 24 8.27 -13.17 13.11
N PRO A 25 8.30 -12.67 14.37
CA PRO A 25 7.19 -12.88 15.31
C PRO A 25 5.87 -12.27 14.83
N LEU A 26 5.93 -11.13 14.13
CA LEU A 26 4.74 -10.45 13.60
C LEU A 26 4.12 -11.25 12.46
N LEU A 27 4.94 -11.80 11.57
CA LEU A 27 4.49 -12.68 10.50
C LEU A 27 3.81 -13.93 11.07
N LEU A 28 4.45 -14.60 12.04
CA LEU A 28 3.91 -15.80 12.68
C LEU A 28 2.54 -15.53 13.30
N GLU A 29 2.43 -14.45 14.07
CA GLU A 29 1.18 -14.07 14.71
C GLU A 29 0.09 -13.74 13.68
N PHE A 30 0.43 -13.01 12.61
CA PHE A 30 -0.51 -12.74 11.52
C PHE A 30 -1.02 -14.02 10.85
N LEU A 31 -0.15 -15.01 10.64
CA LEU A 31 -0.53 -16.28 10.03
C LEU A 31 -1.43 -17.11 10.96
N GLU A 32 -1.22 -17.06 12.27
CA GLU A 32 -2.14 -17.64 13.25
C GLU A 32 -3.51 -16.94 13.20
N MET A 33 -3.53 -15.61 13.14
CA MET A 33 -4.78 -14.85 12.96
C MET A 33 -5.49 -15.21 11.65
N ALA A 34 -4.74 -15.35 10.55
CA ALA A 34 -5.31 -15.73 9.25
C ALA A 34 -5.86 -17.16 9.25
N ALA A 35 -5.23 -18.08 9.97
CA ALA A 35 -5.73 -19.43 10.17
C ALA A 35 -7.05 -19.42 10.97
N ASP A 36 -7.12 -18.63 12.04
CA ASP A 36 -8.34 -18.44 12.84
C ASP A 36 -9.50 -17.86 12.01
N TRP A 37 -9.19 -17.04 11.00
CA TRP A 37 -10.17 -16.51 10.06
C TRP A 37 -10.52 -17.45 8.92
N HIS A 38 -9.92 -18.65 8.88
CA HIS A 38 -10.03 -19.60 7.77
C HIS A 38 -9.60 -19.00 6.42
N ALA A 39 -8.72 -17.99 6.44
CA ALA A 39 -8.18 -17.35 5.24
C ALA A 39 -7.01 -18.14 4.64
N ILE A 40 -6.38 -19.02 5.44
CA ILE A 40 -5.39 -20.00 4.99
C ILE A 40 -5.72 -21.37 5.57
N ASP A 41 -5.44 -22.42 4.81
CA ASP A 41 -5.56 -23.79 5.30
C ASP A 41 -4.28 -24.15 6.08
N ALA A 42 -4.40 -24.21 7.41
CA ALA A 42 -3.28 -24.32 8.33
C ALA A 42 -3.38 -25.53 9.26
N ALA A 43 -3.87 -26.66 8.75
CA ALA A 43 -3.82 -27.91 9.50
C ALA A 43 -2.37 -28.24 9.94
N GLY A 44 -2.18 -28.56 11.22
CA GLY A 44 -0.95 -29.21 11.71
C GLY A 44 0.31 -28.34 11.85
N GLY A 45 0.20 -27.00 11.91
CA GLY A 45 1.35 -26.12 12.17
C GLY A 45 2.09 -25.61 10.93
N ALA A 46 1.62 -25.95 9.72
CA ALA A 46 2.21 -25.48 8.46
C ALA A 46 2.24 -23.94 8.34
N ALA A 47 1.29 -23.22 8.94
CA ALA A 47 1.29 -21.76 9.00
C ALA A 47 2.56 -21.21 9.66
N ARG A 48 3.12 -21.88 10.68
CA ARG A 48 4.32 -21.42 11.39
C ARG A 48 5.62 -21.57 10.59
N SER A 49 5.57 -22.23 9.44
CA SER A 49 6.72 -22.40 8.54
C SER A 49 6.66 -21.52 7.29
N LEU A 50 5.59 -20.74 7.10
CA LEU A 50 5.47 -19.90 5.92
C LEU A 50 6.40 -18.71 6.02
N THR A 51 7.20 -18.51 4.97
CA THR A 51 8.04 -17.33 4.81
C THR A 51 7.19 -16.11 4.41
N VAL A 52 7.74 -14.91 4.57
CA VAL A 52 7.07 -13.68 4.11
C VAL A 52 6.74 -13.72 2.61
N ARG A 53 7.60 -14.36 1.81
CA ARG A 53 7.37 -14.59 0.38
C ARG A 53 6.16 -15.49 0.16
N ALA A 54 6.05 -16.59 0.91
CA ALA A 54 4.92 -17.50 0.81
C ALA A 54 3.62 -16.81 1.24
N ALA A 55 3.63 -16.05 2.33
CA ALA A 55 2.49 -15.23 2.74
C ALA A 55 2.09 -14.23 1.64
N GLY A 56 3.06 -13.52 1.05
CA GLY A 56 2.84 -12.61 -0.08
C GLY A 56 2.21 -13.26 -1.32
N ALA A 57 2.35 -14.57 -1.49
CA ALA A 57 1.76 -15.34 -2.60
C ALA A 57 0.34 -15.89 -2.31
N LEU A 58 -0.09 -15.85 -1.04
CA LEU A 58 -1.38 -16.34 -0.58
C LEU A 58 -2.44 -15.23 -0.53
N PHE A 59 -2.05 -14.02 -0.11
CA PHE A 59 -2.98 -12.90 0.05
C PHE A 59 -2.95 -11.96 -1.17
N GLU A 60 -4.10 -11.41 -1.54
CA GLU A 60 -4.20 -10.34 -2.55
C GLU A 60 -3.49 -9.03 -2.16
N PRO A 61 -3.69 -8.48 -0.94
CA PRO A 61 -2.98 -7.28 -0.52
C PRO A 61 -1.47 -7.51 -0.38
N ASP A 62 -0.70 -6.45 -0.63
CA ASP A 62 0.65 -6.35 -0.08
C ASP A 62 0.59 -6.34 1.44
N LEU A 63 1.54 -7.00 2.08
CA LEU A 63 1.58 -7.19 3.52
C LEU A 63 2.88 -6.60 4.05
N LEU A 64 2.79 -5.60 4.90
CA LEU A 64 3.93 -4.97 5.56
C LEU A 64 3.80 -5.10 7.08
N PHE A 65 4.90 -5.29 7.77
CA PHE A 65 4.94 -5.53 9.21
C PHE A 65 5.63 -4.37 9.92
N LEU A 66 4.96 -3.82 10.93
CA LEU A 66 5.40 -2.67 11.69
C LEU A 66 5.44 -3.02 13.18
N SER A 67 6.55 -2.74 13.86
CA SER A 67 6.64 -2.81 15.32
C SER A 67 7.47 -1.66 15.88
N PRO A 68 7.22 -1.24 17.13
CA PRO A 68 8.12 -0.32 17.83
C PRO A 68 9.50 -0.96 18.00
N ASP A 69 10.54 -0.14 17.94
CA ASP A 69 11.88 -0.48 18.42
C ASP A 69 12.00 -0.27 19.94
N GLU A 70 13.22 -0.41 20.47
CA GLU A 70 13.51 -0.24 21.90
C GLU A 70 13.19 1.18 22.42
N THR A 71 13.11 2.17 21.53
CA THR A 71 12.75 3.57 21.86
C THR A 71 11.24 3.83 21.74
N GLY A 72 10.45 2.83 21.33
CA GLY A 72 9.02 2.98 21.05
C GLY A 72 8.73 3.51 19.64
N GLU A 73 9.74 3.64 18.77
CA GLU A 73 9.54 4.12 17.40
C GLU A 73 9.13 2.99 16.46
N PHE A 74 7.97 3.14 15.81
CA PHE A 74 7.52 2.20 14.80
C PHE A 74 8.43 2.19 13.59
N ARG A 75 8.95 0.99 13.26
CA ARG A 75 9.80 0.70 12.11
C ARG A 75 9.15 -0.30 11.16
N LEU A 76 9.46 -0.18 9.89
CA LEU A 76 9.13 -1.18 8.88
C LEU A 76 10.04 -2.40 9.00
N ARG A 77 9.53 -3.49 9.57
CA ARG A 77 10.26 -4.75 9.72
C ARG A 77 10.33 -5.59 8.45
N GLY A 78 9.68 -5.12 7.38
CA GLY A 78 9.64 -5.80 6.09
C GLY A 78 8.22 -6.21 5.71
N GLY A 79 8.11 -7.15 4.77
CA GLY A 79 6.86 -7.58 4.20
C GLY A 79 7.00 -8.17 2.80
N ALA A 80 5.86 -8.38 2.16
CA ALA A 80 5.74 -8.69 0.74
C ALA A 80 5.03 -7.55 0.00
N LEU A 81 5.77 -6.80 -0.81
CA LEU A 81 5.33 -5.58 -1.51
C LEU A 81 5.45 -5.74 -3.03
N CYS A 82 4.48 -6.38 -3.67
CA CYS A 82 4.50 -6.67 -5.09
C CYS A 82 3.97 -5.51 -5.95
N PHE A 83 3.04 -4.71 -5.42
CA PHE A 83 2.31 -3.69 -6.18
C PHE A 83 2.47 -2.28 -5.59
N PRO A 84 3.71 -1.82 -5.35
CA PRO A 84 3.92 -0.49 -4.81
C PRO A 84 3.46 0.60 -5.78
N THR A 85 3.16 1.77 -5.22
CA THR A 85 2.87 2.99 -5.98
C THR A 85 4.07 3.94 -5.86
N GLY A 86 5.15 3.67 -6.61
CA GLY A 86 6.28 4.58 -6.73
C GLY A 86 7.28 4.58 -5.56
N TRP A 87 7.37 3.51 -4.78
CA TRP A 87 8.38 3.32 -3.75
C TRP A 87 8.86 1.86 -3.69
N ALA A 88 9.99 1.63 -3.02
CA ALA A 88 10.69 0.35 -2.99
C ALA A 88 10.81 -0.17 -1.55
N LEU A 89 10.56 -1.46 -1.32
CA LEU A 89 10.64 -2.05 0.02
C LEU A 89 12.08 -2.06 0.53
N GLU A 90 13.01 -2.41 -0.34
CA GLU A 90 14.44 -2.50 -0.06
C GLU A 90 15.06 -1.17 0.37
N GLU A 91 14.45 -0.04 0.00
CA GLU A 91 14.88 1.30 0.40
C GLU A 91 14.28 1.78 1.72
N LYS A 92 13.26 1.08 2.24
CA LYS A 92 12.43 1.52 3.37
C LYS A 92 12.44 0.59 4.56
N ILE A 93 12.82 -0.68 4.38
CA ILE A 93 12.97 -1.64 5.46
C ILE A 93 13.96 -1.14 6.53
N GLY A 94 13.67 -1.39 7.81
CA GLY A 94 14.43 -0.94 8.97
C GLY A 94 14.23 0.54 9.35
N HIS A 95 13.68 1.35 8.45
CA HIS A 95 13.46 2.77 8.71
C HIS A 95 12.18 3.05 9.51
N SER A 96 12.18 4.21 10.18
CA SER A 96 11.02 4.71 10.92
C SER A 96 9.92 5.20 9.98
N LEU A 97 8.69 5.25 10.50
CA LEU A 97 7.58 5.82 9.74
C LEU A 97 7.84 7.28 9.33
N ASP A 98 8.53 8.06 10.16
CA ASP A 98 8.87 9.45 9.87
C ASP A 98 9.81 9.55 8.66
N PHE A 99 10.82 8.68 8.59
CA PHE A 99 11.69 8.59 7.42
C PHE A 99 10.93 8.18 6.15
N ILE A 100 10.04 7.17 6.27
CA ILE A 100 9.27 6.65 5.13
C ILE A 100 8.32 7.73 4.58
N HIS A 101 7.68 8.48 5.47
CA HIS A 101 6.71 9.53 5.15
C HIS A 101 7.36 10.89 4.83
N GLY A 102 8.68 11.01 5.04
CA GLY A 102 9.51 12.18 4.76
C GLY A 102 9.28 12.83 3.39
N ALA A 103 8.91 12.03 2.39
CA ALA A 103 8.71 12.44 1.00
C ALA A 103 7.32 13.05 0.71
N VAL A 104 6.37 13.02 1.63
CA VAL A 104 5.02 13.54 1.40
C VAL A 104 4.95 15.02 1.83
N PRO A 105 4.60 15.96 0.92
CA PRO A 105 4.52 17.38 1.25
C PRO A 105 3.53 17.67 2.40
N GLY A 106 3.92 18.54 3.33
CA GLY A 106 3.10 18.93 4.48
C GLY A 106 2.95 17.87 5.58
N LEU A 107 3.50 16.66 5.40
CA LEU A 107 3.29 15.53 6.32
C LEU A 107 4.23 15.56 7.55
N ASN A 108 5.47 16.06 7.40
CA ASN A 108 6.54 15.87 8.38
C ASN A 108 6.38 16.61 9.71
N VAL A 109 5.72 17.78 9.74
CA VAL A 109 5.64 18.59 10.97
C VAL A 109 4.36 18.34 11.78
N ALA A 110 3.27 17.97 11.10
CA ALA A 110 1.95 17.88 11.74
C ALA A 110 1.51 16.45 12.09
N LEU A 111 2.08 15.40 11.47
CA LEU A 111 1.48 14.06 11.49
C LEU A 111 2.38 12.92 11.99
N ALA A 112 3.70 13.13 12.15
CA ALA A 112 4.62 12.12 12.72
C ALA A 112 4.16 11.62 14.11
N SER A 113 3.93 12.55 15.04
CA SER A 113 3.46 12.24 16.39
C SER A 113 2.02 11.65 16.40
N PRO A 114 1.05 12.19 15.63
CA PRO A 114 -0.26 11.56 15.49
C PRO A 114 -0.26 10.14 14.93
N ILE A 115 0.56 9.83 13.92
CA ILE A 115 0.64 8.48 13.34
C ILE A 115 1.16 7.49 14.39
N ARG A 116 2.23 7.85 15.11
CA ARG A 116 2.76 7.03 16.21
C ARG A 116 1.70 6.77 17.27
N GLN A 117 1.10 7.83 17.82
CA GLN A 117 0.05 7.73 18.84
C GLN A 117 -1.16 6.93 18.35
N PHE A 118 -1.51 7.05 17.07
CA PHE A 118 -2.59 6.29 16.47
C PHE A 118 -2.28 4.79 16.50
N LEU A 119 -1.11 4.37 16.03
CA LEU A 119 -0.70 2.96 16.01
C LEU A 119 -0.58 2.38 17.42
N GLU A 120 -0.04 3.13 18.38
CA GLU A 120 0.07 2.72 19.78
C GLU A 120 -1.30 2.50 20.44
N ARG A 121 -2.32 3.28 20.04
CA ARG A 121 -3.67 3.22 20.62
C ARG A 121 -4.60 2.25 19.89
N MET A 122 -4.14 1.60 18.84
CA MET A 122 -4.95 0.61 18.16
C MET A 122 -5.31 -0.52 19.12
N LYS A 123 -6.61 -0.86 19.15
CA LYS A 123 -7.08 -1.99 19.96
C LYS A 123 -6.55 -3.30 19.35
N PRO A 124 -5.96 -4.20 20.14
CA PRO A 124 -5.46 -5.48 19.63
C PRO A 124 -6.52 -6.27 18.86
N GLY A 125 -6.13 -6.84 17.71
CA GLY A 125 -7.02 -7.59 16.82
C GLY A 125 -8.00 -6.73 16.01
N VAL A 126 -7.98 -5.40 16.15
CA VAL A 126 -8.87 -4.50 15.40
C VAL A 126 -8.14 -3.92 14.18
N ALA A 127 -8.86 -3.87 13.07
CA ALA A 127 -8.43 -3.22 11.84
C ALA A 127 -9.02 -1.82 11.70
N PHE A 128 -8.18 -0.86 11.30
CA PHE A 128 -8.59 0.44 10.79
C PHE A 128 -8.46 0.46 9.27
N LEU A 129 -9.54 0.81 8.60
CA LEU A 129 -9.61 0.83 7.15
C LEU A 129 -9.56 2.26 6.62
N ARG A 130 -8.79 2.47 5.56
CA ARG A 130 -8.71 3.73 4.84
C ARG A 130 -8.48 3.50 3.36
N GLU A 131 -8.61 4.57 2.60
CA GLU A 131 -8.28 4.55 1.18
C GLU A 131 -7.21 5.59 0.88
N ASN A 132 -6.31 5.23 -0.02
CA ASN A 132 -5.44 6.16 -0.73
C ASN A 132 -5.69 5.98 -2.23
N TRP A 133 -5.45 7.00 -3.04
CA TRP A 133 -5.71 6.90 -4.47
C TRP A 133 -4.83 7.84 -5.29
N GLY A 134 -4.66 7.53 -6.57
CA GLY A 134 -3.95 8.35 -7.55
C GLY A 134 -4.39 8.03 -8.98
N LEU A 135 -3.77 8.66 -9.96
CA LEU A 135 -3.98 8.34 -11.37
C LEU A 135 -2.77 7.56 -11.90
N ALA A 136 -3.03 6.57 -12.74
CA ALA A 136 -2.01 5.80 -13.45
C ALA A 136 -2.24 5.89 -14.97
N GLY A 137 -1.15 5.98 -15.73
CA GLY A 137 -1.16 5.92 -17.20
C GLY A 137 -1.02 4.49 -17.75
N THR A 138 -1.21 3.49 -16.90
CA THR A 138 -1.08 2.06 -17.22
C THR A 138 -2.03 1.24 -16.36
N ASP A 139 -2.40 0.04 -16.82
CA ASP A 139 -3.14 -0.98 -16.07
C ASP A 139 -2.22 -1.90 -15.25
N GLU A 140 -0.93 -1.63 -15.22
CA GLU A 140 0.03 -2.44 -14.46
C GLU A 140 -0.11 -2.24 -12.95
N PHE A 141 -0.14 -3.34 -12.21
CA PHE A 141 -0.20 -3.31 -10.76
C PHE A 141 1.13 -2.90 -10.12
N ASN A 142 2.26 -3.35 -10.67
CA ASN A 142 3.58 -3.09 -10.11
C ASN A 142 4.20 -1.81 -10.68
N LEU A 143 4.15 -0.73 -9.89
CA LEU A 143 4.77 0.57 -10.19
C LEU A 143 6.05 0.78 -9.37
N HIS A 144 6.82 -0.27 -9.13
CA HIS A 144 8.12 -0.19 -8.46
C HIS A 144 9.06 0.78 -9.21
N PRO A 145 9.81 1.65 -8.52
CA PRO A 145 10.66 2.66 -9.17
C PRO A 145 11.64 2.11 -10.21
N SER A 146 12.22 0.92 -9.98
CA SER A 146 13.14 0.26 -10.91
C SER A 146 12.53 -0.06 -12.29
N ARG A 147 11.19 -0.09 -12.39
CA ARG A 147 10.49 -0.33 -13.66
C ARG A 147 10.39 0.90 -14.54
N GLY A 148 10.65 2.09 -14.01
CA GLY A 148 10.65 3.33 -14.78
C GLY A 148 9.32 3.64 -15.48
N ILE A 149 8.20 3.10 -14.99
CA ILE A 149 6.88 3.34 -15.59
C ILE A 149 6.55 4.83 -15.42
N PRO A 150 6.28 5.56 -16.52
CA PRO A 150 5.99 6.97 -16.44
C PRO A 150 4.62 7.23 -15.78
N PRO A 151 4.46 8.38 -15.10
CA PRO A 151 3.14 8.83 -14.64
C PRO A 151 2.25 9.13 -15.86
N PRO A 152 0.92 9.28 -15.65
CA PRO A 152 0.04 9.71 -16.74
C PRO A 152 0.51 11.05 -17.32
N ALA A 153 0.50 11.16 -18.65
CA ALA A 153 0.95 12.34 -19.38
C ALA A 153 -0.04 12.71 -20.50
N PRO A 154 -0.06 13.98 -20.96
CA PRO A 154 -0.82 14.39 -22.13
C PRO A 154 -0.35 13.72 -23.44
N PRO A 155 -1.23 13.56 -24.44
CA PRO A 155 -2.67 13.82 -24.37
C PRO A 155 -3.40 12.75 -23.53
N VAL A 156 -4.35 13.19 -22.70
CA VAL A 156 -5.14 12.26 -21.85
C VAL A 156 -6.12 11.46 -22.70
N ASP A 157 -6.02 10.14 -22.62
CA ASP A 157 -7.00 9.18 -23.14
C ASP A 157 -7.62 8.43 -21.96
N LEU A 158 -8.95 8.54 -21.79
CA LEU A 158 -9.66 7.88 -20.69
C LEU A 158 -9.62 6.36 -20.77
N LEU A 159 -9.42 5.80 -21.96
CA LEU A 159 -9.24 4.35 -22.18
C LEU A 159 -7.87 3.87 -21.69
N LYS A 160 -6.91 4.80 -21.55
CA LYS A 160 -5.51 4.56 -21.14
C LYS A 160 -5.14 5.32 -19.87
N THR A 161 -6.13 5.70 -19.07
CA THR A 161 -5.92 6.33 -17.77
C THR A 161 -6.78 5.62 -16.75
N TRP A 162 -6.19 5.35 -15.59
CA TRP A 162 -6.84 4.59 -14.52
C TRP A 162 -6.84 5.41 -13.23
N LEU A 163 -7.97 5.38 -12.53
CA LEU A 163 -8.00 5.64 -11.09
C LEU A 163 -7.43 4.40 -10.38
N ARG A 164 -6.29 4.58 -9.71
CA ARG A 164 -5.64 3.57 -8.88
C ARG A 164 -6.01 3.82 -7.43
N VAL A 165 -6.71 2.88 -6.81
CA VAL A 165 -7.13 2.94 -5.41
C VAL A 165 -6.36 1.90 -4.60
N GLU A 166 -5.87 2.29 -3.44
CA GLU A 166 -5.28 1.43 -2.43
C GLU A 166 -6.28 1.31 -1.28
N HIS A 167 -6.91 0.14 -1.15
CA HIS A 167 -7.68 -0.21 0.03
C HIS A 167 -6.69 -0.66 1.10
N GLN A 168 -6.53 0.17 2.11
CA GLN A 168 -5.51 0.08 3.13
C GLN A 168 -6.14 -0.41 4.44
N ALA A 169 -5.54 -1.45 5.03
CA ALA A 169 -5.91 -1.97 6.34
C ALA A 169 -4.70 -1.91 7.27
N LEU A 170 -4.81 -1.12 8.34
CA LEU A 170 -3.89 -1.18 9.47
C LEU A 170 -4.52 -2.12 10.49
N LEU A 171 -3.97 -3.31 10.66
CA LEU A 171 -4.46 -4.34 11.57
C LEU A 171 -3.51 -4.44 12.76
N SER A 172 -4.00 -4.16 13.97
CA SER A 172 -3.24 -4.44 15.17
C SER A 172 -3.21 -5.94 15.44
N LEU A 173 -2.01 -6.48 15.69
CA LEU A 173 -1.84 -7.87 16.11
C LEU A 173 -2.50 -8.10 17.48
N LYS A 174 -2.92 -9.34 17.77
CA LYS A 174 -3.62 -9.70 19.02
C LYS A 174 -2.77 -9.46 20.27
N SER A 175 -1.45 -9.57 20.14
CA SER A 175 -0.46 -9.28 21.18
C SER A 175 -0.32 -7.80 21.49
N GLY A 176 -0.79 -6.92 20.59
CA GLY A 176 -0.58 -5.47 20.66
C GLY A 176 0.85 -5.03 20.35
N ARG A 177 1.75 -5.95 19.96
CA ARG A 177 3.18 -5.67 19.76
C ARG A 177 3.54 -5.16 18.36
N GLY A 178 2.57 -5.11 17.45
CA GLY A 178 2.81 -4.69 16.09
C GLY A 178 1.53 -4.53 15.28
N VAL A 179 1.71 -4.05 14.06
CA VAL A 179 0.65 -3.77 13.09
C VAL A 179 1.01 -4.42 11.77
N VAL A 180 0.03 -5.08 11.15
CA VAL A 180 0.09 -5.52 9.76
C VAL A 180 -0.56 -4.43 8.91
N PHE A 181 0.18 -3.88 7.96
CA PHE A 181 -0.32 -2.94 6.99
C PHE A 181 -0.60 -3.67 5.67
N GLY A 182 -1.87 -3.93 5.42
CA GLY A 182 -2.38 -4.54 4.19
C GLY A 182 -2.72 -3.48 3.15
N ILE A 183 -2.27 -3.65 1.90
CA ILE A 183 -2.54 -2.72 0.79
C ILE A 183 -3.07 -3.50 -0.41
N ARG A 184 -4.38 -3.42 -0.67
CA ARG A 184 -4.99 -4.03 -1.86
C ARG A 184 -5.23 -2.98 -2.93
N VAL A 185 -4.64 -3.18 -4.09
CA VAL A 185 -4.78 -2.26 -5.24
C VAL A 185 -6.01 -2.60 -6.06
N ALA A 186 -6.81 -1.59 -6.41
CA ALA A 186 -7.86 -1.65 -7.42
C ALA A 186 -7.58 -0.63 -8.54
N LEU A 187 -7.86 -1.03 -9.78
CA LEU A 187 -7.70 -0.19 -10.96
C LEU A 187 -9.06 -0.01 -11.63
N HIS A 188 -9.48 1.25 -11.79
CA HIS A 188 -10.71 1.61 -12.46
C HIS A 188 -10.37 2.48 -13.66
N ARG A 189 -10.66 2.01 -14.87
CA ARG A 189 -10.47 2.83 -16.07
C ARG A 189 -11.36 4.06 -16.03
N LEU A 190 -10.81 5.22 -16.43
CA LEU A 190 -11.54 6.48 -16.31
C LEU A 190 -12.71 6.60 -17.29
N ASP A 191 -12.70 5.89 -18.42
CA ASP A 191 -13.84 5.89 -19.35
C ASP A 191 -15.10 5.30 -18.71
N GLY A 192 -14.94 4.28 -17.86
CA GLY A 192 -16.04 3.72 -17.08
C GLY A 192 -16.54 4.63 -15.95
N LEU A 193 -15.80 5.70 -15.61
CA LEU A 193 -16.20 6.68 -14.60
C LEU A 193 -16.86 7.92 -15.22
N ALA A 194 -16.67 8.18 -16.52
CA ALA A 194 -17.20 9.37 -17.17
C ALA A 194 -18.73 9.41 -17.08
N GLY A 195 -19.28 10.54 -16.63
CA GLY A 195 -20.73 10.71 -16.42
C GLY A 195 -21.34 9.94 -15.24
N SER A 196 -20.52 9.22 -14.45
CA SER A 196 -20.98 8.50 -13.25
C SER A 196 -20.90 9.36 -11.98
N ALA A 197 -21.58 8.94 -10.91
CA ALA A 197 -21.45 9.57 -9.60
C ALA A 197 -20.01 9.54 -9.06
N ALA A 198 -19.28 8.46 -9.32
CA ALA A 198 -17.87 8.32 -8.96
C ALA A 198 -16.98 9.29 -9.77
N GLY A 199 -17.27 9.46 -11.07
CA GLY A 199 -16.61 10.46 -11.93
C GLY A 199 -16.81 11.88 -11.42
N ALA A 200 -18.04 12.23 -11.02
CA ALA A 200 -18.33 13.52 -10.40
C ALA A 200 -17.57 13.72 -9.07
N GLY A 201 -17.44 12.67 -8.26
CA GLY A 201 -16.63 12.67 -7.04
C GLY A 201 -15.15 12.89 -7.30
N LEU A 202 -14.58 12.14 -8.25
CA LEU A 202 -13.19 12.28 -8.68
C LEU A 202 -12.91 13.67 -9.23
N ARG A 203 -13.82 14.23 -10.05
CA ARG A 203 -13.71 15.59 -10.57
C ARG A 203 -13.63 16.63 -9.45
N ARG A 204 -14.50 16.53 -8.43
CA ARG A 204 -14.46 17.41 -7.26
C ARG A 204 -13.15 17.28 -6.50
N ALA A 205 -12.71 16.04 -6.25
CA ALA A 205 -11.47 15.77 -5.53
C ALA A 205 -10.23 16.32 -6.26
N LEU A 206 -10.18 16.17 -7.59
CA LEU A 206 -9.13 16.75 -8.43
C LEU A 206 -9.22 18.28 -8.43
N ALA A 207 -10.40 18.89 -8.53
CA ALA A 207 -10.56 20.34 -8.54
C ALA A 207 -10.15 20.99 -7.21
N SER A 208 -10.47 20.36 -6.08
CA SER A 208 -10.14 20.90 -4.74
C SER A 208 -8.75 20.50 -4.22
N MET A 209 -7.97 19.72 -4.98
CA MET A 209 -6.66 19.25 -4.54
C MET A 209 -5.65 20.41 -4.43
N PRO A 210 -4.97 20.57 -3.28
CA PRO A 210 -3.87 21.53 -3.12
C PRO A 210 -2.71 21.27 -4.09
N PRO A 211 -2.03 22.31 -4.61
CA PRO A 211 -0.95 22.16 -5.59
C PRO A 211 0.16 21.19 -5.16
N GLU A 212 0.53 21.18 -3.88
CA GLU A 212 1.60 20.33 -3.36
C GLU A 212 1.22 18.84 -3.45
N LEU A 213 -0.06 18.52 -3.24
CA LEU A 213 -0.58 17.15 -3.40
C LEU A 213 -0.71 16.74 -4.86
N VAL A 214 -1.00 17.68 -5.76
CA VAL A 214 -0.99 17.42 -7.20
C VAL A 214 0.41 17.03 -7.66
N THR A 215 1.44 17.75 -7.18
CA THR A 215 2.85 17.43 -7.48
C THR A 215 3.31 16.13 -6.87
N TYR A 216 2.98 15.90 -5.60
CA TYR A 216 3.27 14.62 -4.96
C TYR A 216 2.64 13.43 -5.71
N LYS A 217 1.39 13.57 -6.18
CA LYS A 217 0.70 12.53 -6.95
C LYS A 217 1.11 12.49 -8.43
N ARG A 218 1.94 13.44 -8.90
CA ARG A 218 2.48 13.52 -10.28
C ARG A 218 1.39 13.59 -11.34
N ILE A 219 0.37 14.43 -11.12
CA ILE A 219 -0.80 14.54 -12.01
C ILE A 219 -1.00 15.95 -12.58
N GLU A 220 -0.05 16.87 -12.41
CA GLU A 220 -0.15 18.27 -12.89
C GLU A 220 -0.46 18.36 -14.37
N GLY A 221 0.24 17.56 -15.18
CA GLY A 221 0.10 17.57 -16.63
C GLY A 221 -1.26 17.06 -17.11
N VAL A 222 -1.95 16.24 -16.31
CA VAL A 222 -3.20 15.57 -16.73
C VAL A 222 -4.44 16.05 -15.99
N ARG A 223 -4.29 16.73 -14.84
CA ARG A 223 -5.38 17.12 -13.93
C ARG A 223 -6.54 17.80 -14.67
N GLU A 224 -6.27 18.91 -15.35
CA GLU A 224 -7.31 19.69 -16.03
C GLU A 224 -7.98 18.92 -17.16
N ALA A 225 -7.18 18.19 -17.95
CA ALA A 225 -7.70 17.37 -19.03
C ALA A 225 -8.60 16.23 -18.52
N VAL A 226 -8.25 15.61 -17.39
CA VAL A 226 -9.07 14.58 -16.74
C VAL A 226 -10.36 15.18 -16.20
N ILE A 227 -10.29 16.32 -15.49
CA ILE A 227 -11.48 17.05 -14.98
C ILE A 227 -12.48 17.32 -16.11
N ASN A 228 -12.00 17.85 -17.24
CA ASN A 228 -12.84 18.21 -18.38
C ASN A 228 -13.43 16.98 -19.10
N ARG A 229 -12.71 15.85 -19.12
CA ARG A 229 -13.14 14.63 -19.81
C ARG A 229 -14.07 13.74 -19.00
N LEU A 230 -14.09 13.86 -17.67
CA LEU A 230 -14.94 13.03 -16.80
C LEU A 230 -16.44 13.39 -16.83
N GLY A 231 -16.83 14.48 -17.51
CA GLY A 231 -18.23 14.93 -17.60
C GLY A 231 -18.55 16.01 -16.61
#